data_AF-V4AYL2-F1
#
_entry.id   AF-V4AYL2-F1
#
_cell.length_a   1.000
_cell.length_b   1.000
_cell.length_c   1.000
_cell.angle_alpha   90.00
_cell.angle_beta   90.00
_cell.angle_gamma   90.00
#
_symmetry.space_group_name_H-M   'P 1'
#
loop_
_entity.id
_entity.type
_entity.pdbx_description
1 polymer ?
#
loop_
_entity_poly.entity_id
_entity_poly.type
_entity_poly.pdbx_seq_one_letter_code
_entity_poly.pdbx_strand_id
1 'polypeptide(L)'
;MSIQQLETASETMTNIYDLAITAYALYVAGSTKSSNILQKLESLQTTEDGMVYWEVVIEADRVRYYWNPPHKQSSPVNIETAAYVLLTYSKMGEIAKGIPIMKWLLSQQNSNGGYSSTQDTVVALQALSQFACLLHGGSYDITLNVFACRQSRTWTISQTSSVFKWETRETTDSIDIEASGTGSGIVMITVKYNIEELVVQSTWGLSVVTESESLEVLVIKVCFDWKVLNQSSGMAILETVLISGFRVDDSQLQNDKLIKRMESDQRKFTLYFDEVGNTPVCLKLRLVKGEVVGKVKPGFVTITDYYNPENSVTVSYKSSIGENAPVCALCPQGVCGECKSYDHFLPTPSMSPVPSEYFLTKLISDRPVKTACAAKRPPVYRLDLFLPMLERLLVELRESGSDYVIMGDFNQNILEGHLSILNCFQKFGFQQLVQHYTTEGCFMVAIIYRLDLQKNDPPTEKVSITMLLR
;
A
#
# COMPACT_ATOMS: atom_id res chain seq x y z
N MET A 1 34.16 -13.58 22.36
CA MET A 1 35.04 -13.41 21.18
C MET A 1 36.07 -12.35 21.55
N SER A 2 37.37 -12.62 21.43
CA SER A 2 38.43 -11.63 21.73
C SER A 2 38.67 -10.70 20.54
N ILE A 3 39.15 -9.48 20.78
CA ILE A 3 39.47 -8.50 19.72
C ILE A 3 40.37 -9.11 18.64
N GLN A 4 41.42 -9.86 19.03
CA GLN A 4 42.31 -10.55 18.09
C GLN A 4 41.61 -11.58 17.19
N GLN A 5 40.56 -12.24 17.68
CA GLN A 5 39.79 -13.18 16.85
C GLN A 5 39.00 -12.42 15.79
N LEU A 6 38.42 -11.28 16.17
CA LEU A 6 37.68 -10.42 15.25
C LEU A 6 38.59 -9.78 14.20
N GLU A 7 39.78 -9.31 14.59
CA GLU A 7 40.81 -8.81 13.67
C GLU A 7 41.21 -9.89 12.65
N THR A 8 41.50 -11.10 13.11
CA THR A 8 41.88 -12.23 12.24
C THR A 8 40.75 -12.60 11.28
N ALA A 9 39.51 -12.67 11.78
CA ALA A 9 38.36 -12.99 10.96
C ALA A 9 38.06 -11.89 9.92
N SER A 10 38.31 -10.62 10.24
CA SER A 10 38.05 -9.50 9.33
C SER A 10 38.87 -9.54 8.04
N GLU A 11 40.01 -10.23 8.03
CA GLU A 11 40.87 -10.34 6.84
C GLU A 11 40.22 -11.18 5.73
N THR A 12 39.36 -12.15 6.09
CA THR A 12 38.68 -13.04 5.15
C THR A 12 37.20 -12.71 4.93
N MET A 13 36.62 -11.79 5.70
CA MET A 13 35.23 -11.37 5.57
C MET A 13 34.94 -10.72 4.21
N THR A 14 33.86 -11.13 3.56
CA THR A 14 33.39 -10.59 2.28
C THR A 14 32.02 -9.92 2.37
N ASN A 15 31.20 -10.28 3.35
CA ASN A 15 29.88 -9.69 3.56
C ASN A 15 30.01 -8.24 4.03
N ILE A 16 29.36 -7.31 3.35
CA ILE A 16 29.43 -5.87 3.60
C ILE A 16 28.86 -5.52 4.97
N TYR A 17 27.76 -6.15 5.39
CA TYR A 17 27.17 -5.92 6.71
C TYR A 17 28.14 -6.32 7.83
N ASP A 18 28.73 -7.52 7.72
CA ASP A 18 29.70 -8.03 8.68
C ASP A 18 30.93 -7.12 8.77
N LEU A 19 31.41 -6.60 7.63
CA LEU A 19 32.50 -5.63 7.59
C LEU A 19 32.12 -4.33 8.30
N ALA A 20 30.92 -3.78 8.09
CA ALA A 20 30.49 -2.52 8.69
C ALA A 20 30.38 -2.60 10.22
N ILE A 21 29.70 -3.63 10.76
CA ILE A 21 29.59 -3.82 12.21
C ILE A 21 30.95 -4.13 12.85
N THR A 22 31.80 -4.89 12.16
CA THR A 22 33.16 -5.21 12.63
C THR A 22 34.05 -3.96 12.65
N ALA A 23 33.96 -3.10 11.63
CA ALA A 23 34.70 -1.83 11.59
C ALA A 23 34.38 -0.96 12.81
N TYR A 24 33.09 -0.81 13.12
CA TYR A 24 32.64 -0.06 14.30
C TYR A 24 33.14 -0.69 15.60
N ALA A 25 32.97 -2.01 15.77
CA ALA A 25 33.40 -2.72 16.98
C ALA A 25 34.92 -2.61 17.22
N LEU A 26 35.73 -2.80 16.17
CA LEU A 26 37.19 -2.67 16.24
C LEU A 26 37.62 -1.23 16.53
N TYR A 27 36.93 -0.24 15.96
CA TYR A 27 37.22 1.16 16.24
C TYR A 27 36.95 1.50 17.71
N VAL A 28 35.80 1.10 18.26
CA VAL A 28 35.46 1.31 19.67
C VAL A 28 36.45 0.58 20.59
N ALA A 29 36.97 -0.57 20.16
CA ALA A 29 38.01 -1.33 20.87
C ALA A 29 39.42 -0.74 20.73
N GLY A 30 39.61 0.34 19.96
CA GLY A 30 40.91 1.00 19.77
C GLY A 30 41.86 0.28 18.79
N SER A 31 41.35 -0.64 17.97
CA SER A 31 42.16 -1.34 16.97
C SER A 31 42.36 -0.50 15.70
N THR A 32 43.61 -0.46 15.23
CA THR A 32 44.00 0.20 13.98
C THR A 32 43.51 -0.52 12.73
N LYS A 33 43.08 -1.78 12.86
CA LYS A 33 42.53 -2.57 11.75
C LYS A 33 41.18 -2.02 11.25
N SER A 34 40.47 -1.24 12.06
CA SER A 34 39.21 -0.59 11.67
C SER A 34 39.36 0.27 10.41
N SER A 35 40.44 1.03 10.28
CA SER A 35 40.69 1.87 9.09
C SER A 35 40.86 1.06 7.81
N ASN A 36 41.47 -0.12 7.87
CA ASN A 36 41.63 -0.99 6.71
C ASN A 36 40.26 -1.54 6.24
N ILE A 37 39.39 -1.88 7.19
CA ILE A 37 38.04 -2.36 6.88
C ILE A 37 37.20 -1.23 6.27
N LEU A 38 37.31 0.00 6.79
CA LEU A 38 36.62 1.15 6.20
C LEU A 38 37.08 1.43 4.77
N GLN A 39 38.38 1.37 4.47
CA GLN A 39 38.87 1.50 3.08
C GLN A 39 38.29 0.41 2.17
N LYS A 40 38.16 -0.82 2.68
CA LYS A 40 37.49 -1.90 1.95
C LYS A 40 36.01 -1.59 1.71
N LEU A 41 35.30 -1.07 2.71
CA LEU A 41 33.91 -0.64 2.57
C LEU A 41 33.75 0.52 1.59
N GLU A 42 34.65 1.50 1.60
CA GLU A 42 34.69 2.60 0.62
C GLU A 42 34.81 2.08 -0.82
N SER A 43 35.58 1.01 -1.04
CA SER A 43 35.71 0.38 -2.37
C SER A 43 34.44 -0.34 -2.85
N LEU A 44 33.50 -0.62 -1.94
CA LEU A 44 32.24 -1.33 -2.20
C LEU A 44 31.01 -0.41 -2.15
N GLN A 45 31.21 0.90 -2.03
CA GLN A 45 30.11 1.85 -1.88
C GLN A 45 29.46 2.20 -3.22
N THR A 46 28.16 2.45 -3.19
CA THR A 46 27.39 3.04 -4.29
C THR A 46 27.26 4.54 -4.08
N THR A 47 27.45 5.33 -5.13
CA THR A 47 27.30 6.80 -5.07
C THR A 47 26.31 7.27 -6.13
N GLU A 48 25.20 7.85 -5.68
CA GLU A 48 24.11 8.34 -6.54
C GLU A 48 23.59 9.67 -5.96
N ASP A 49 23.39 10.70 -6.80
CA ASP A 49 22.85 12.00 -6.41
C ASP A 49 23.54 12.66 -5.18
N GLY A 50 24.85 12.44 -5.02
CA GLY A 50 25.62 12.95 -3.88
C GLY A 50 25.32 12.26 -2.54
N MET A 51 24.63 11.13 -2.60
CA MET A 51 24.39 10.19 -1.50
C MET A 51 25.32 8.99 -1.63
N VAL A 52 25.72 8.42 -0.49
CA VAL A 52 26.58 7.23 -0.44
C VAL A 52 25.89 6.16 0.41
N TYR A 53 25.86 4.94 -0.11
CA TYR A 53 25.25 3.80 0.56
C TYR A 53 25.88 2.48 0.14
N TRP A 54 25.44 1.39 0.78
CA TRP A 54 25.90 0.04 0.51
C TRP A 54 24.71 -0.87 0.22
N GLU A 55 24.84 -1.70 -0.82
CA GLU A 55 23.84 -2.70 -1.15
C GLU A 55 24.33 -4.08 -0.74
N VAL A 56 23.67 -4.67 0.25
CA VAL A 56 23.82 -6.06 0.62
C VAL A 56 22.84 -6.88 -0.21
N VAL A 57 23.37 -7.70 -1.12
CA VAL A 57 22.53 -8.58 -1.95
C VAL A 57 22.08 -9.76 -1.10
N ILE A 58 20.84 -9.71 -0.62
CA ILE A 58 20.18 -10.86 0.03
C ILE A 58 19.21 -11.46 -0.98
N GLU A 59 19.41 -12.72 -1.38
CA GLU A 59 18.52 -13.38 -2.35
C GLU A 59 17.08 -13.47 -1.86
N ALA A 60 16.88 -13.55 -0.54
CA ALA A 60 15.57 -13.51 0.11
C ALA A 60 14.89 -12.12 0.07
N ASP A 61 15.65 -11.03 -0.09
CA ASP A 61 15.13 -9.65 -0.20
C ASP A 61 14.63 -9.32 -1.62
N ARG A 62 14.68 -10.28 -2.55
CA ARG A 62 14.11 -10.15 -3.90
C ARG A 62 12.59 -10.24 -3.88
N VAL A 63 11.95 -9.48 -3.00
CA VAL A 63 10.57 -9.08 -3.14
C VAL A 63 10.43 -8.43 -4.51
N ARG A 64 9.87 -9.17 -5.46
CA ARG A 64 9.57 -8.64 -6.79
C ARG A 64 8.26 -7.89 -6.67
N TYR A 65 8.39 -6.58 -6.75
CA TYR A 65 7.27 -5.70 -6.97
C TYR A 65 6.84 -5.82 -8.44
N TYR A 66 5.54 -6.02 -8.69
CA TYR A 66 5.01 -5.88 -10.05
C TYR A 66 4.95 -4.40 -10.49
N TRP A 67 4.89 -3.48 -9.53
CA TRP A 67 4.93 -2.04 -9.71
C TRP A 67 6.04 -1.45 -8.84
N ASN A 68 7.03 -0.78 -9.43
CA ASN A 68 8.05 -0.07 -8.66
C ASN A 68 7.41 1.17 -8.03
N PRO A 69 7.27 1.24 -6.68
CA PRO A 69 6.89 2.49 -6.06
C PRO A 69 7.91 3.57 -6.43
N PRO A 70 7.48 4.83 -6.65
CA PRO A 70 8.37 5.92 -7.04
C PRO A 70 9.49 6.14 -6.00
N HIS A 71 9.22 5.78 -4.74
CA HIS A 71 10.23 5.62 -3.71
C HIS A 71 10.06 4.28 -3.01
N LYS A 72 11.01 3.37 -3.23
CA LYS A 72 11.16 2.14 -2.46
C LYS A 72 12.16 2.39 -1.34
N GLN A 73 11.78 2.07 -0.10
CA GLN A 73 12.72 2.09 1.02
C GLN A 73 13.78 1.00 0.82
N SER A 74 15.03 1.30 1.10
CA SER A 74 16.11 0.30 1.04
C SER A 74 15.89 -0.78 2.10
N SER A 75 16.51 -1.95 1.91
CA SER A 75 16.38 -3.02 2.88
C SER A 75 16.94 -2.59 4.24
N PRO A 76 16.34 -3.06 5.35
CA PRO A 76 16.79 -2.74 6.71
C PRO A 76 18.28 -3.07 6.93
N VAL A 77 18.81 -4.12 6.30
CA VAL A 77 20.24 -4.48 6.37
C VAL A 77 21.13 -3.41 5.73
N ASN A 78 20.71 -2.82 4.61
CA ASN A 78 21.46 -1.71 3.98
C ASN A 78 21.46 -0.47 4.88
N ILE A 79 20.30 -0.15 5.49
CA ILE A 79 20.15 0.97 6.42
C ILE A 79 21.08 0.77 7.63
N GLU A 80 21.06 -0.41 8.24
CA GLU A 80 21.91 -0.72 9.39
C GLU A 80 23.41 -0.69 9.03
N THR A 81 23.78 -1.23 7.85
CA THR A 81 25.14 -1.18 7.32
C THR A 81 25.64 0.27 7.20
N ALA A 82 24.88 1.13 6.53
CA ALA A 82 25.22 2.54 6.35
C ALA A 82 25.28 3.28 7.70
N ALA A 83 24.40 2.94 8.64
CA ALA A 83 24.38 3.52 9.98
C ALA A 83 25.64 3.18 10.78
N TYR A 84 26.15 1.94 10.74
CA TYR A 84 27.42 1.59 11.38
C TYR A 84 28.62 2.33 10.78
N VAL A 85 28.64 2.49 9.44
CA VAL A 85 29.70 3.26 8.79
C VAL A 85 29.65 4.73 9.20
N LEU A 86 28.45 5.34 9.21
CA LEU A 86 28.26 6.72 9.68
C LEU A 86 28.65 6.89 11.15
N LEU A 87 28.29 5.95 12.03
CA LEU A 87 28.72 5.93 13.44
C LEU A 87 30.23 5.93 13.57
N THR A 88 30.91 5.14 12.74
CA THR A 88 32.37 5.04 12.76
C THR A 88 33.00 6.36 12.31
N TYR A 89 32.55 6.92 11.19
CA TYR A 89 33.05 8.23 10.72
C TYR A 89 32.72 9.38 11.68
N SER A 90 31.56 9.34 12.34
CA SER A 90 31.21 10.29 13.39
C SER A 90 32.25 10.26 14.51
N LYS A 91 32.58 9.08 15.03
CA LYS A 91 33.59 8.99 16.09
C LYS A 91 35.00 9.37 15.63
N MET A 92 35.33 9.14 14.35
CA MET A 92 36.60 9.58 13.75
C MET A 92 36.66 11.09 13.47
N GLY A 93 35.52 11.81 13.50
CA GLY A 93 35.45 13.22 13.12
C GLY A 93 35.52 13.45 11.60
N GLU A 94 35.26 12.42 10.80
CA GLU A 94 35.32 12.45 9.33
C GLU A 94 34.02 13.04 8.73
N ILE A 95 33.79 14.34 8.96
CA ILE A 95 32.55 15.03 8.58
C ILE A 95 32.30 14.96 7.08
N ALA A 96 33.33 15.18 6.26
CA ALA A 96 33.19 15.21 4.80
C ALA A 96 32.69 13.87 4.24
N LYS A 97 33.14 12.74 4.82
CA LYS A 97 32.71 11.39 4.44
C LYS A 97 31.34 11.03 5.00
N GLY A 98 30.97 11.55 6.17
CA GLY A 98 29.69 11.25 6.80
C GLY A 98 28.48 11.96 6.17
N ILE A 99 28.64 13.17 5.60
CA ILE A 99 27.53 13.95 5.04
C ILE A 99 26.74 13.19 3.95
N PRO A 100 27.37 12.58 2.92
CA PRO A 100 26.66 11.82 1.90
C PRO A 100 25.86 10.63 2.45
N ILE A 101 26.40 9.96 3.47
CA ILE A 101 25.76 8.81 4.12
C ILE A 101 24.57 9.27 4.98
N MET A 102 24.75 10.37 5.72
CA MET A 102 23.67 11.01 6.48
C MET A 102 22.50 11.40 5.56
N LYS A 103 22.78 12.03 4.41
CA LYS A 103 21.74 12.39 3.43
C LYS A 103 20.96 11.17 2.95
N TRP A 104 21.66 10.07 2.66
CA TRP A 104 21.02 8.82 2.26
C TRP A 104 20.14 8.24 3.39
N LEU A 105 20.66 8.13 4.61
CA LEU A 105 19.90 7.62 5.75
C LEU A 105 18.64 8.46 6.02
N LEU A 106 18.71 9.79 5.85
CA LEU A 106 17.54 10.66 6.01
C LEU A 106 16.51 10.44 4.89
N SER A 107 16.94 10.16 3.66
CA SER A 107 16.01 9.85 2.55
C SER A 107 15.29 8.51 2.73
N GLN A 108 15.87 7.60 3.52
CA GLN A 108 15.26 6.32 3.86
C GLN A 108 14.33 6.37 5.07
N GLN A 109 14.18 7.51 5.75
CA GLN A 109 13.35 7.61 6.96
C GLN A 109 11.85 7.60 6.61
N ASN A 110 11.05 6.86 7.38
CA ASN A 110 9.61 6.82 7.20
C ASN A 110 8.92 8.06 7.83
N SER A 111 7.63 8.24 7.54
CA SER A 111 6.86 9.41 8.00
C SER A 111 6.72 9.58 9.52
N ASN A 112 7.05 8.54 10.29
CA ASN A 112 7.01 8.54 11.75
C ASN A 112 8.40 8.77 12.37
N GLY A 113 9.43 8.98 11.55
CA GLY A 113 10.81 9.18 12.01
C GLY A 113 11.57 7.88 12.30
N GLY A 114 11.02 6.72 11.94
CA GLY A 114 11.69 5.43 12.06
C GLY A 114 12.10 4.84 10.70
N TYR A 115 12.52 3.58 10.70
CA TYR A 115 12.82 2.81 9.50
C TYR A 115 11.93 1.56 9.43
N SER A 116 12.35 0.49 8.75
CA SER A 116 11.49 -0.67 8.49
C SER A 116 11.54 -1.70 9.61
N SER A 117 12.65 -1.81 10.35
CA SER A 117 12.79 -2.75 11.48
C SER A 117 13.11 -2.04 12.81
N THR A 118 13.39 -2.81 13.87
CA THR A 118 13.86 -2.24 15.15
C THR A 118 15.35 -1.88 15.12
N GLN A 119 16.19 -2.75 14.53
CA GLN A 119 17.66 -2.60 14.63
C GLN A 119 18.15 -1.45 13.76
N ASP A 120 17.79 -1.43 12.48
CA ASP A 120 18.02 -0.30 11.58
C ASP A 120 17.53 1.02 12.20
N THR A 121 16.35 1.04 12.83
CA THR A 121 15.82 2.25 13.47
C THR A 121 16.71 2.73 14.62
N VAL A 122 17.08 1.85 15.55
CA VAL A 122 17.89 2.25 16.71
C VAL A 122 19.29 2.68 16.26
N VAL A 123 19.94 1.90 15.40
CA VAL A 123 21.32 2.16 14.97
C VAL A 123 21.38 3.41 14.08
N ALA A 124 20.45 3.59 13.14
CA ALA A 124 20.42 4.77 12.29
C ALA A 124 20.11 6.06 13.07
N LEU A 125 19.15 6.03 14.00
CA LEU A 125 18.88 7.21 14.85
C LEU A 125 20.07 7.54 15.76
N GLN A 126 20.78 6.53 16.27
CA GLN A 126 22.02 6.75 17.01
C GLN A 126 23.11 7.36 16.12
N ALA A 127 23.28 6.86 14.89
CA ALA A 127 24.25 7.38 13.93
C ALA A 127 23.98 8.84 13.59
N LEU A 128 22.74 9.15 13.22
CA LEU A 128 22.30 10.48 12.84
C LEU A 128 22.42 11.47 14.01
N SER A 129 22.05 11.07 15.23
CA SER A 129 22.18 11.93 16.41
C SER A 129 23.64 12.23 16.77
N GLN A 130 24.52 11.21 16.78
CA GLN A 130 25.94 11.43 17.04
C GLN A 130 26.61 12.27 15.95
N PHE A 131 26.26 12.04 14.69
CA PHE A 131 26.77 12.83 13.58
C PHE A 131 26.25 14.28 13.61
N ALA A 132 24.98 14.49 13.97
CA ALA A 132 24.40 15.83 14.12
C ALA A 132 25.14 16.68 15.17
N CYS A 133 25.66 16.08 16.25
CA CYS A 133 26.49 16.79 17.22
C CYS A 133 27.78 17.37 16.63
N LEU A 134 28.34 16.75 15.59
CA LEU A 134 29.55 17.26 14.91
C LEU A 134 29.23 18.39 13.93
N LEU A 135 28.01 18.39 13.38
CA LEU A 135 27.51 19.45 12.51
C LEU A 135 27.00 20.65 13.31
N HIS A 136 26.73 20.45 14.61
CA HIS A 136 26.22 21.49 15.49
C HIS A 136 27.32 22.50 15.83
N GLY A 137 27.27 23.67 15.19
CA GLY A 137 28.15 24.80 15.49
C GLY A 137 27.65 26.10 14.86
N GLY A 138 27.66 27.18 15.65
CA GLY A 138 27.28 28.52 15.20
C GLY A 138 25.82 28.91 15.45
N SER A 139 25.51 30.19 15.23
CA SER A 139 24.14 30.69 15.18
C SER A 139 23.51 30.30 13.85
N TYR A 140 22.26 29.83 13.89
CA TYR A 140 21.46 29.61 12.69
C TYR A 140 20.19 30.46 12.75
N ASP A 141 19.89 31.05 11.61
CA ASP A 141 18.68 31.82 11.33
C ASP A 141 18.34 31.59 9.87
N ILE A 142 17.42 30.64 9.65
CA ILE A 142 17.00 30.21 8.31
C ILE A 142 15.54 30.60 8.13
N THR A 143 15.23 31.36 7.09
CA THR A 143 13.85 31.57 6.64
C THR A 143 13.54 30.59 5.53
N LEU A 144 12.53 29.75 5.76
CA LEU A 144 12.08 28.70 4.84
C LEU A 144 10.68 29.05 4.34
N ASN A 145 10.53 29.19 3.03
CA ASN A 145 9.24 29.33 2.36
C ASN A 145 8.94 28.03 1.61
N VAL A 146 7.76 27.46 1.84
CA VAL A 146 7.28 26.25 1.17
C VAL A 146 5.96 26.55 0.49
N PHE A 147 5.88 26.23 -0.80
CA PHE A 147 4.71 26.45 -1.65
C PHE A 147 4.16 25.10 -2.13
N ALA A 148 2.88 24.85 -1.88
CA ALA A 148 2.17 23.64 -2.28
C ALA A 148 0.85 24.04 -2.97
N CYS A 149 0.87 24.09 -4.30
CA CYS A 149 -0.23 24.55 -5.16
C CYS A 149 -0.83 25.90 -4.71
N ARG A 150 -1.96 25.89 -3.98
CA ARG A 150 -2.68 27.09 -3.51
C ARG A 150 -2.28 27.56 -2.12
N GLN A 151 -1.42 26.80 -1.44
CA GLN A 151 -1.04 27.08 -0.06
C GLN A 151 0.44 27.39 0.03
N SER A 152 0.81 28.29 0.95
CA SER A 152 2.19 28.55 1.31
C SER A 152 2.37 28.65 2.81
N ARG A 153 3.59 28.33 3.26
CA ARG A 153 4.02 28.47 4.64
C ARG A 153 5.41 29.06 4.69
N THR A 154 5.60 29.95 5.65
CA THR A 154 6.90 30.53 5.97
C THR A 154 7.25 30.20 7.41
N TRP A 155 8.46 29.72 7.62
CA TRP A 155 9.02 29.46 8.95
C TRP A 155 10.35 30.18 9.12
N THR A 156 10.59 30.66 10.34
CA THR A 156 11.89 31.15 10.77
C THR A 156 12.47 30.14 11.74
N ILE A 157 13.53 29.46 11.31
CA ILE A 157 14.24 28.43 12.06
C ILE A 157 15.35 29.12 12.82
N SER A 158 15.21 29.15 14.15
CA SER A 158 16.16 29.78 15.07
C SER A 158 16.42 28.86 16.26
N GLN A 159 17.31 29.26 17.16
CA GLN A 159 17.56 28.53 18.41
C GLN A 159 16.32 28.35 19.30
N THR A 160 15.30 29.20 19.13
CA THR A 160 14.04 29.12 19.89
C THR A 160 12.98 28.25 19.22
N SER A 161 13.08 28.05 17.90
CA SER A 161 12.10 27.33 17.10
C SER A 161 12.80 26.58 15.96
N SER A 162 13.14 25.32 16.20
CA SER A 162 14.00 24.52 15.31
C SER A 162 13.28 23.38 14.58
N VAL A 163 12.03 23.06 14.95
CA VAL A 163 11.26 21.95 14.36
C VAL A 163 9.86 22.42 13.99
N PHE A 164 9.48 22.21 12.73
CA PHE A 164 8.17 22.56 12.18
C PHE A 164 7.57 21.37 11.45
N LYS A 165 6.25 21.22 11.53
CA LYS A 165 5.48 20.20 10.81
C LYS A 165 4.27 20.86 10.15
N TRP A 166 4.03 20.51 8.89
CA TRP A 166 2.87 20.95 8.13
C TRP A 166 2.26 19.76 7.39
N GLU A 167 0.93 19.68 7.44
CA GLU A 167 0.14 18.70 6.71
C GLU A 167 -0.87 19.44 5.84
N THR A 168 -1.02 19.00 4.60
CA THR A 168 -1.98 19.55 3.64
C THR A 168 -2.68 18.42 2.89
N ARG A 169 -3.91 18.66 2.46
CA ARG A 169 -4.69 17.75 1.60
C ARG A 169 -4.67 18.16 0.13
N GLU A 170 -3.98 19.25 -0.20
CA GLU A 170 -3.78 19.67 -1.59
C GLU A 170 -3.01 18.58 -2.34
N THR A 171 -3.52 18.19 -3.51
CA THR A 171 -2.81 17.32 -4.43
C THR A 171 -2.01 18.18 -5.39
N THR A 172 -0.69 17.96 -5.48
CA THR A 172 0.19 18.71 -6.36
C THR A 172 1.31 17.81 -6.87
N ASP A 173 1.79 18.10 -8.07
CA ASP A 173 2.89 17.35 -8.69
C ASP A 173 4.27 17.86 -8.25
N SER A 174 4.35 19.07 -7.69
CA SER A 174 5.61 19.69 -7.25
C SER A 174 5.42 20.54 -5.99
N ILE A 175 6.48 20.62 -5.18
CA ILE A 175 6.57 21.49 -4.02
C ILE A 175 7.81 22.36 -4.20
N ASP A 176 7.61 23.67 -4.18
CA ASP A 176 8.72 24.63 -4.27
C ASP A 176 9.17 25.02 -2.87
N ILE A 177 10.49 24.96 -2.65
CA ILE A 177 11.12 25.28 -1.38
C ILE A 177 12.19 26.33 -1.61
N GLU A 178 12.04 27.47 -0.94
CA GLU A 178 13.03 28.54 -0.94
C GLU A 178 13.58 28.70 0.48
N ALA A 179 14.90 28.62 0.61
CA ALA A 179 15.60 28.81 1.87
C ALA A 179 16.56 29.98 1.77
N SER A 180 16.57 30.84 2.79
CA SER A 180 17.49 31.98 2.90
C SER A 180 17.99 32.13 4.34
N GLY A 181 19.11 32.85 4.52
CA GLY A 181 19.72 33.05 5.84
C GLY A 181 20.98 32.20 6.05
N THR A 182 21.26 31.86 7.31
CA THR A 182 22.49 31.17 7.72
C THR A 182 22.19 29.92 8.54
N GLY A 183 22.86 28.82 8.23
CA GLY A 183 22.70 27.55 8.94
C GLY A 183 22.52 26.37 7.99
N SER A 184 22.16 25.22 8.55
CA SER A 184 21.79 24.02 7.79
C SER A 184 20.57 23.38 8.43
N GLY A 185 19.67 22.86 7.60
CA GLY A 185 18.45 22.22 8.03
C GLY A 185 18.07 21.07 7.10
N ILE A 186 17.16 20.22 7.57
CA ILE A 186 16.66 19.08 6.82
C ILE A 186 15.19 19.33 6.55
N VAL A 187 14.79 19.19 5.28
CA VAL A 187 13.38 19.20 4.87
C VAL A 187 13.01 17.80 4.46
N MET A 188 11.94 17.26 5.05
CA MET A 188 11.40 15.94 4.73
C MET A 188 9.97 16.09 4.24
N ILE A 189 9.66 15.43 3.12
CA ILE A 189 8.34 15.42 2.51
C ILE A 189 7.81 13.99 2.58
N THR A 190 6.58 13.83 3.08
CA THR A 190 5.89 12.53 3.08
C THR A 190 4.62 12.64 2.26
N VAL A 191 4.46 11.71 1.31
CA VAL A 191 3.23 11.54 0.54
C VAL A 191 2.51 10.28 1.01
N LYS A 192 1.20 10.38 1.27
CA LYS A 192 0.34 9.24 1.63
C LYS A 192 -0.77 9.09 0.60
N TYR A 193 -0.90 7.91 0.03
CA TYR A 193 -1.91 7.56 -0.96
C TYR A 193 -2.37 6.12 -0.76
N ASN A 194 -3.58 5.81 -1.24
CA ASN A 194 -4.10 4.44 -1.23
C ASN A 194 -3.78 3.77 -2.56
N ILE A 195 -3.40 2.49 -2.49
CA ILE A 195 -3.25 1.60 -3.66
C ILE A 195 -4.30 0.50 -3.57
N GLU A 196 -4.74 0.01 -4.74
CA GLU A 196 -5.80 -1.01 -4.81
C GLU A 196 -5.30 -2.40 -4.40
N GLU A 197 -4.07 -2.78 -4.77
CA GLU A 197 -3.46 -4.05 -4.37
C GLU A 197 -1.92 -3.93 -4.32
N LEU A 198 -1.30 -4.36 -3.22
CA LEU A 198 0.15 -4.47 -3.10
C LEU A 198 0.59 -5.87 -3.58
N VAL A 199 0.97 -5.98 -4.86
CA VAL A 199 1.44 -7.27 -5.41
C VAL A 199 2.94 -7.43 -5.14
N VAL A 200 3.26 -7.97 -3.96
CA VAL A 200 4.60 -8.40 -3.53
C VAL A 200 4.71 -9.92 -3.74
N GLN A 201 5.71 -10.36 -4.52
CA GLN A 201 6.11 -11.77 -4.49
C GLN A 201 6.90 -12.05 -3.21
N SER A 202 6.18 -12.50 -2.18
CA SER A 202 6.78 -12.90 -0.91
C SER A 202 7.54 -14.22 -1.03
N THR A 203 8.58 -14.38 -0.21
CA THR A 203 9.27 -15.66 -0.02
C THR A 203 8.54 -16.59 0.95
N TRP A 204 7.40 -16.15 1.50
CA TRP A 204 6.52 -16.95 2.34
C TRP A 204 5.50 -17.74 1.52
N GLY A 205 5.31 -19.01 1.87
CA GLY A 205 4.06 -19.72 1.62
C GLY A 205 3.09 -19.45 2.76
N LEU A 206 1.85 -19.11 2.45
CA LEU A 206 0.77 -19.00 3.43
C LEU A 206 -0.51 -19.59 2.86
N SER A 207 -1.18 -20.43 3.66
CA SER A 207 -2.50 -20.97 3.37
C SER A 207 -3.37 -20.91 4.63
N VAL A 208 -4.62 -20.50 4.44
CA VAL A 208 -5.61 -20.41 5.50
C VAL A 208 -6.87 -21.13 5.03
N VAL A 209 -7.31 -22.11 5.80
CA VAL A 209 -8.53 -22.87 5.51
C VAL A 209 -9.42 -22.94 6.74
N THR A 210 -10.72 -22.79 6.52
CA THR A 210 -11.72 -23.04 7.56
C THR A 210 -11.87 -24.55 7.74
N GLU A 211 -11.48 -25.09 8.90
CA GLU A 211 -11.65 -26.51 9.21
C GLU A 211 -13.07 -26.82 9.69
N SER A 212 -13.63 -25.95 10.53
CA SER A 212 -14.99 -26.11 11.05
C SER A 212 -15.59 -24.77 11.45
N GLU A 213 -16.91 -24.66 11.36
CA GLU A 213 -17.65 -23.46 11.70
C GLU A 213 -18.97 -23.85 12.39
N SER A 214 -19.27 -23.16 13.48
CA SER A 214 -20.51 -23.26 14.25
C SER A 214 -20.96 -21.85 14.67
N LEU A 215 -22.14 -21.73 15.29
CA LEU A 215 -22.67 -20.42 15.73
C LEU A 215 -21.78 -19.69 16.75
N GLU A 216 -20.98 -20.43 17.52
CA GLU A 216 -20.17 -19.89 18.61
C GLU A 216 -18.67 -20.03 18.39
N VAL A 217 -18.24 -20.91 17.47
CA VAL A 217 -16.82 -21.25 17.27
C VAL A 217 -16.52 -21.40 15.79
N LEU A 218 -15.46 -20.72 15.35
CA LEU A 218 -14.84 -20.87 14.04
C LEU A 218 -13.41 -21.40 14.24
N VAL A 219 -13.05 -22.49 13.57
CA VAL A 219 -11.68 -23.04 13.62
C VAL A 219 -11.05 -22.87 12.24
N ILE A 220 -9.96 -22.11 12.20
CA ILE A 220 -9.14 -21.96 11.00
C ILE A 220 -7.81 -22.69 11.19
N LYS A 221 -7.36 -23.39 10.14
CA LYS A 221 -6.02 -23.95 10.06
C LYS A 221 -5.16 -23.05 9.19
N VAL A 222 -4.07 -22.58 9.77
CA VAL A 222 -3.09 -21.72 9.13
C VAL A 222 -1.81 -22.53 8.94
N CYS A 223 -1.35 -22.66 7.70
CA CYS A 223 -0.08 -23.30 7.40
C CYS A 223 0.83 -22.33 6.65
N PHE A 224 2.07 -22.23 7.07
CA PHE A 224 3.07 -21.35 6.49
C PHE A 224 4.46 -21.97 6.49
N ASP A 225 5.26 -21.56 5.51
CA ASP A 225 6.62 -22.06 5.31
C ASP A 225 7.50 -21.05 4.59
N TRP A 226 8.79 -21.09 4.83
CA TRP A 226 9.76 -20.28 4.10
C TRP A 226 10.12 -20.97 2.78
N LYS A 227 10.03 -20.28 1.65
CA LYS A 227 10.24 -20.88 0.31
C LYS A 227 11.69 -20.86 -0.16
N VAL A 228 12.59 -20.13 0.49
CA VAL A 228 14.01 -20.09 0.09
C VAL A 228 14.72 -21.34 0.58
N LEU A 229 15.22 -22.15 -0.33
CA LEU A 229 15.84 -23.45 -0.03
C LEU A 229 17.08 -23.31 0.86
N ASN A 230 17.23 -24.21 1.82
CA ASN A 230 18.37 -24.30 2.75
C ASN A 230 18.59 -23.03 3.59
N GLN A 231 17.55 -22.23 3.78
CA GLN A 231 17.57 -21.03 4.62
C GLN A 231 16.38 -21.07 5.57
N SER A 232 16.51 -20.40 6.72
CA SER A 232 15.39 -20.05 7.58
C SER A 232 15.13 -18.55 7.49
N SER A 233 13.91 -18.14 7.82
CA SER A 233 13.48 -16.74 7.79
C SER A 233 14.15 -15.84 8.84
N GLY A 234 14.90 -16.41 9.79
CA GLY A 234 15.07 -15.76 11.09
C GLY A 234 13.70 -15.56 11.77
N MET A 235 13.60 -14.58 12.67
CA MET A 235 12.37 -14.33 13.42
C MET A 235 11.19 -14.00 12.50
N ALA A 236 10.02 -14.58 12.80
CA ALA A 236 8.81 -14.37 12.03
C ALA A 236 7.63 -14.01 12.92
N ILE A 237 6.71 -13.22 12.36
CA ILE A 237 5.48 -12.81 13.03
C ILE A 237 4.28 -13.30 12.24
N LEU A 238 3.41 -14.10 12.86
CA LEU A 238 2.10 -14.44 12.32
C LEU A 238 1.03 -13.58 13.00
N GLU A 239 0.39 -12.72 12.22
CA GLU A 239 -0.63 -11.80 12.67
C GLU A 239 -1.99 -12.21 12.13
N THR A 240 -2.97 -12.37 13.00
CA THR A 240 -4.36 -12.67 12.64
C THR A 240 -5.24 -11.51 13.05
N VAL A 241 -5.76 -10.77 12.07
CA VAL A 241 -6.84 -9.81 12.26
C VAL A 241 -8.14 -10.60 12.40
N LEU A 242 -8.77 -10.43 13.56
CA LEU A 242 -9.96 -11.19 13.95
C LEU A 242 -11.22 -10.64 13.27
N ILE A 243 -12.12 -11.53 12.89
CA ILE A 243 -13.47 -11.15 12.47
C ILE A 243 -14.18 -10.47 13.65
N SER A 244 -14.92 -9.40 13.38
CA SER A 244 -15.66 -8.64 14.41
C SER A 244 -16.49 -9.55 15.32
N GLY A 245 -16.32 -9.39 16.63
CA GLY A 245 -17.03 -10.15 17.66
C GLY A 245 -16.40 -11.49 18.04
N PHE A 246 -15.29 -11.89 17.43
CA PHE A 246 -14.55 -13.10 17.80
C PHE A 246 -13.28 -12.77 18.60
N ARG A 247 -12.88 -13.71 19.46
CA ARG A 247 -11.63 -13.73 20.20
C ARG A 247 -10.94 -15.08 20.02
N VAL A 248 -9.63 -15.14 20.17
CA VAL A 248 -8.89 -16.42 20.10
C VAL A 248 -8.94 -17.13 21.44
N ASP A 249 -9.22 -18.44 21.41
CA ASP A 249 -8.95 -19.36 22.51
C ASP A 249 -7.54 -19.93 22.32
N ASP A 250 -6.61 -19.40 23.12
CA ASP A 250 -5.17 -19.68 23.03
C ASP A 250 -4.74 -20.89 23.87
N SER A 251 -5.68 -21.55 24.59
CA SER A 251 -5.38 -22.64 25.52
C SER A 251 -4.60 -23.80 24.89
N GLN A 252 -4.85 -24.09 23.61
CA GLN A 252 -4.15 -25.15 22.86
C GLN A 252 -2.78 -24.72 22.33
N LEU A 253 -2.49 -23.42 22.30
CA LEU A 253 -1.24 -22.85 21.76
C LEU A 253 -0.18 -22.60 22.84
N GLN A 254 -0.58 -22.49 24.12
CA GLN A 254 0.33 -22.17 25.23
C GLN A 254 1.50 -23.15 25.41
N ASN A 255 1.33 -24.41 25.00
CA ASN A 255 2.35 -25.45 25.15
C ASN A 255 3.11 -25.77 23.85
N ASP A 256 2.84 -25.03 22.77
CA ASP A 256 3.54 -25.22 21.50
C ASP A 256 4.98 -24.70 21.62
N LYS A 257 5.97 -25.56 21.36
CA LYS A 257 7.39 -25.23 21.48
C LYS A 257 7.90 -24.33 20.35
N LEU A 258 7.17 -24.24 19.25
CA LEU A 258 7.53 -23.39 18.11
C LEU A 258 7.12 -21.93 18.36
N ILE A 259 6.11 -21.71 19.19
CA ILE A 259 5.61 -20.38 19.51
C ILE A 259 6.46 -19.78 20.63
N LYS A 260 7.19 -18.71 20.32
CA LYS A 260 8.04 -18.02 21.27
C LYS A 260 7.25 -17.11 22.21
N ARG A 261 6.27 -16.41 21.66
CA ARG A 261 5.45 -15.42 22.36
C ARG A 261 4.10 -15.31 21.67
N MET A 262 3.10 -14.97 22.46
CA MET A 262 1.75 -14.67 22.00
C MET A 262 1.30 -13.33 22.56
N GLU A 263 0.63 -12.55 21.73
CA GLU A 263 -0.02 -11.30 22.11
C GLU A 263 -1.46 -11.31 21.60
N SER A 264 -2.40 -10.97 22.48
CA SER A 264 -3.79 -10.82 22.12
C SER A 264 -4.26 -9.41 22.42
N ASP A 265 -4.78 -8.76 21.39
CA ASP A 265 -5.53 -7.51 21.46
C ASP A 265 -6.99 -7.79 21.02
N GLN A 266 -7.89 -6.82 21.18
CA GLN A 266 -9.33 -6.98 20.91
C GLN A 266 -9.64 -7.37 19.46
N ARG A 267 -8.81 -6.95 18.50
CA ARG A 267 -9.03 -7.18 17.06
C ARG A 267 -7.93 -7.97 16.39
N LYS A 268 -6.88 -8.35 17.13
CA LYS A 268 -5.64 -8.85 16.56
C LYS A 268 -5.01 -9.86 17.51
N PHE A 269 -4.55 -10.96 16.95
CA PHE A 269 -3.80 -11.99 17.66
C PHE A 269 -2.47 -12.21 16.94
N THR A 270 -1.37 -12.13 17.68
CA THR A 270 -0.02 -12.15 17.13
C THR A 270 0.80 -13.25 17.78
N LEU A 271 1.43 -14.08 16.94
CA LEU A 271 2.35 -15.14 17.33
C LEU A 271 3.76 -14.82 16.82
N TYR A 272 4.76 -15.07 17.65
CA TYR A 272 6.17 -14.86 17.34
C TYR A 272 6.90 -16.20 17.25
N PHE A 273 7.78 -16.34 16.27
CA PHE A 273 8.62 -17.52 16.04
C PHE A 273 10.09 -17.12 16.02
N ASP A 274 10.95 -17.95 16.60
CA ASP A 274 12.42 -17.72 16.55
C ASP A 274 12.95 -17.92 15.12
N GLU A 275 12.46 -18.96 14.42
CA GLU A 275 12.71 -19.18 13.00
C GLU A 275 11.64 -20.04 12.33
N VAL A 276 11.46 -19.86 11.01
CA VAL A 276 10.65 -20.75 10.16
C VAL A 276 11.49 -21.19 8.97
N GLY A 277 11.59 -22.50 8.78
CA GLY A 277 12.32 -23.10 7.66
C GLY A 277 11.41 -23.53 6.51
N ASN A 278 11.95 -24.41 5.66
CA ASN A 278 11.21 -24.98 4.53
C ASN A 278 10.18 -26.06 4.94
N THR A 279 10.19 -26.53 6.19
CA THR A 279 9.19 -27.48 6.68
C THR A 279 7.95 -26.71 7.14
N PRO A 280 6.75 -26.98 6.58
CA PRO A 280 5.56 -26.20 6.92
C PRO A 280 5.16 -26.32 8.38
N VAL A 281 4.94 -25.17 9.01
CA VAL A 281 4.34 -25.05 10.34
C VAL A 281 2.84 -24.86 10.16
N CYS A 282 2.04 -25.69 10.82
CA CYS A 282 0.58 -25.65 10.74
C CYS A 282 -0.04 -25.51 12.12
N LEU A 283 -0.82 -24.45 12.32
CA LEU A 283 -1.48 -24.12 13.57
C LEU A 283 -3.00 -24.11 13.38
N LYS A 284 -3.73 -24.48 14.42
CA LYS A 284 -5.19 -24.37 14.48
C LYS A 284 -5.56 -23.22 15.41
N LEU A 285 -6.19 -22.19 14.86
CA LEU A 285 -6.69 -21.07 15.64
C LEU A 285 -8.17 -21.27 15.90
N ARG A 286 -8.53 -21.42 17.17
CA ARG A 286 -9.91 -21.56 17.61
C ARG A 286 -10.46 -20.17 17.97
N LEU A 287 -11.30 -19.63 17.10
CA LEU A 287 -11.96 -18.34 17.28
C LEU A 287 -13.31 -18.57 17.97
N VAL A 288 -13.47 -18.04 19.17
CA VAL A 288 -14.69 -18.12 19.96
C VAL A 288 -15.44 -16.80 19.87
N LYS A 289 -16.74 -16.86 19.66
CA LYS A 289 -17.61 -15.70 19.63
C LYS A 289 -17.70 -15.07 21.02
N GLY A 290 -17.37 -13.78 21.09
CA GLY A 290 -17.55 -12.95 22.29
C GLY A 290 -18.75 -12.02 22.16
N GLU A 291 -18.96 -11.46 20.98
CA GLU A 291 -20.07 -10.56 20.69
C GLU A 291 -20.83 -11.00 19.45
N VAL A 292 -22.14 -10.73 19.43
CA VAL A 292 -23.00 -11.10 18.32
C VAL A 292 -22.96 -9.99 17.26
N VAL A 293 -22.29 -10.27 16.14
CA VAL A 293 -22.16 -9.33 15.01
C VAL A 293 -22.72 -9.98 13.74
N GLY A 294 -23.48 -9.20 12.98
CA GLY A 294 -24.11 -9.64 11.72
C GLY A 294 -23.39 -9.06 10.52
N LYS A 295 -23.53 -9.71 9.36
CA LYS A 295 -22.86 -9.29 8.11
C LYS A 295 -21.36 -9.05 8.31
N VAL A 296 -20.70 -9.97 9.02
CA VAL A 296 -19.28 -9.83 9.37
C VAL A 296 -18.43 -9.79 8.11
N LYS A 297 -17.36 -8.99 8.14
CA LYS A 297 -16.38 -8.93 7.06
C LYS A 297 -15.30 -10.01 7.23
N PRO A 298 -14.60 -10.39 6.15
CA PRO A 298 -13.48 -11.30 6.24
C PRO A 298 -12.41 -10.81 7.23
N GLY A 299 -11.79 -11.75 7.94
CA GLY A 299 -10.56 -11.53 8.67
C GLY A 299 -9.35 -11.78 7.78
N PHE A 300 -8.16 -11.44 8.27
CA PHE A 300 -6.93 -11.56 7.52
C PHE A 300 -5.86 -12.22 8.38
N VAL A 301 -5.03 -13.06 7.76
CA VAL A 301 -3.83 -13.62 8.37
C VAL A 301 -2.64 -13.17 7.54
N THR A 302 -1.62 -12.65 8.21
CA THR A 302 -0.40 -12.14 7.61
C THR A 302 0.81 -12.81 8.27
N ILE A 303 1.69 -13.40 7.48
CA ILE A 303 3.01 -13.85 7.94
C ILE A 303 4.05 -12.86 7.42
N THR A 304 4.93 -12.39 8.31
CA THR A 304 5.88 -11.31 8.05
C THR A 304 7.25 -11.70 8.57
N ASP A 305 8.29 -11.42 7.77
CA ASP A 305 9.68 -11.44 8.21
C ASP A 305 9.92 -10.28 9.20
N TYR A 306 10.42 -10.59 10.40
CA TYR A 306 10.62 -9.59 11.45
C TYR A 306 11.63 -8.51 11.05
N TYR A 307 12.69 -8.90 10.35
CA TYR A 307 13.78 -8.01 10.00
C TYR A 307 13.47 -7.27 8.71
N ASN A 308 12.72 -7.86 7.77
CA ASN A 308 12.30 -7.20 6.53
C ASN A 308 10.75 -7.24 6.34
N PRO A 309 9.98 -6.33 6.96
CA PRO A 309 8.52 -6.41 6.94
C PRO A 309 7.85 -6.25 5.57
N GLU A 310 8.55 -5.68 4.58
CA GLU A 310 8.06 -5.65 3.19
C GLU A 310 7.89 -7.06 2.62
N ASN A 311 8.67 -8.02 3.12
CA ASN A 311 8.51 -9.43 2.81
C ASN A 311 7.44 -10.07 3.71
N SER A 312 6.19 -9.90 3.30
CA SER A 312 5.03 -10.49 3.94
C SER A 312 4.02 -11.00 2.92
N VAL A 313 3.16 -11.92 3.36
CA VAL A 313 2.01 -12.38 2.57
C VAL A 313 0.78 -12.40 3.45
N THR A 314 -0.34 -11.95 2.88
CA THR A 314 -1.63 -11.86 3.56
C THR A 314 -2.67 -12.70 2.84
N VAL A 315 -3.42 -13.50 3.59
CA VAL A 315 -4.54 -14.31 3.09
C VAL A 315 -5.78 -14.01 3.93
N SER A 316 -6.92 -13.83 3.26
CA SER A 316 -8.20 -13.62 3.94
C SER A 316 -8.87 -14.93 4.34
N TYR A 317 -9.67 -14.89 5.40
CA TYR A 317 -10.56 -15.98 5.81
C TYR A 317 -11.93 -15.40 6.19
N LYS A 318 -12.97 -16.22 6.10
CA LYS A 318 -14.35 -15.77 6.33
C LYS A 318 -15.17 -16.76 7.14
N SER A 319 -16.16 -16.20 7.84
CA SER A 319 -17.24 -16.93 8.50
C SER A 319 -18.45 -16.92 7.58
N SER A 320 -18.83 -18.08 7.04
CA SER A 320 -19.99 -18.17 6.14
C SER A 320 -21.30 -17.91 6.92
N ILE A 321 -21.34 -18.31 8.20
CA ILE A 321 -22.49 -18.08 9.07
C ILE A 321 -22.61 -16.59 9.41
N GLY A 322 -21.51 -15.96 9.83
CA GLY A 322 -21.50 -14.54 10.21
C GLY A 322 -21.75 -13.59 9.03
N GLU A 323 -21.24 -13.93 7.84
CA GLU A 323 -21.46 -13.16 6.61
C GLU A 323 -22.93 -13.17 6.19
N ASN A 324 -23.58 -14.32 6.34
CA ASN A 324 -24.99 -14.52 6.00
C ASN A 324 -25.94 -14.24 7.16
N ALA A 325 -25.42 -13.90 8.34
CA ALA A 325 -26.24 -13.63 9.52
C ALA A 325 -27.17 -12.43 9.27
N PRO A 326 -28.50 -12.61 9.35
CA PRO A 326 -29.45 -11.53 9.13
C PRO A 326 -29.36 -10.55 10.31
N VAL A 327 -29.10 -9.27 10.00
CA VAL A 327 -28.95 -8.20 11.00
C VAL A 327 -30.19 -8.11 11.90
N CYS A 328 -31.39 -8.35 11.34
CA CYS A 328 -32.63 -8.32 12.10
C CYS A 328 -32.82 -9.46 13.10
N ALA A 329 -32.11 -10.59 12.94
CA ALA A 329 -32.13 -11.66 13.93
C ALA A 329 -31.27 -11.34 15.16
N LEU A 330 -30.43 -10.29 15.09
CA LEU A 330 -29.60 -9.84 16.21
C LEU A 330 -30.32 -8.85 17.13
N CYS A 331 -31.50 -8.39 16.71
CA CYS A 331 -32.33 -7.50 17.48
C CYS A 331 -33.32 -8.30 18.34
N PRO A 332 -33.27 -8.20 19.67
CA PRO A 332 -34.34 -8.70 20.52
C PRO A 332 -35.66 -8.04 20.11
N GLN A 333 -36.75 -8.83 20.11
CA GLN A 333 -38.06 -8.38 19.63
C GLN A 333 -38.45 -7.03 20.25
N GLY A 334 -38.54 -6.00 19.41
CA GLY A 334 -39.04 -4.66 19.78
C GLY A 334 -37.99 -3.61 20.19
N VAL A 335 -36.69 -3.92 20.19
CA VAL A 335 -35.64 -2.96 20.62
C VAL A 335 -35.08 -2.14 19.46
N CYS A 336 -34.76 -2.80 18.36
CA CYS A 336 -34.58 -2.12 17.08
C CYS A 336 -35.99 -1.89 16.51
N GLY A 337 -36.29 -0.75 15.88
CA GLY A 337 -37.61 -0.42 15.33
C GLY A 337 -38.12 -1.40 14.26
N GLU A 338 -38.80 -0.91 13.20
CA GLU A 338 -39.18 -1.79 12.08
C GLU A 338 -37.93 -2.36 11.39
N CYS A 339 -37.40 -3.49 11.88
CA CYS A 339 -36.39 -4.26 11.20
C CYS A 339 -37.08 -5.03 10.06
N LYS A 340 -37.46 -4.28 9.03
CA LYS A 340 -37.86 -4.85 7.75
C LYS A 340 -36.61 -5.47 7.16
N SER A 341 -36.65 -6.78 6.90
CA SER A 341 -35.70 -7.42 5.99
C SER A 341 -35.82 -6.68 4.66
N TYR A 342 -34.92 -5.73 4.40
CA TYR A 342 -34.82 -5.05 3.12
C TYR A 342 -34.20 -6.02 2.12
N ASP A 343 -34.96 -7.05 1.73
CA ASP A 343 -34.82 -7.61 0.40
C ASP A 343 -35.55 -6.66 -0.54
N HIS A 344 -34.78 -5.98 -1.39
CA HIS A 344 -35.19 -5.04 -2.42
C HIS A 344 -35.75 -3.68 -1.98
N PHE A 345 -34.92 -2.64 -2.08
CA PHE A 345 -35.40 -1.30 -2.41
C PHE A 345 -34.52 -0.68 -3.51
N LEU A 346 -35.17 -0.43 -4.65
CA LEU A 346 -34.76 0.58 -5.63
C LEU A 346 -34.94 1.97 -5.00
N PRO A 347 -33.97 2.89 -5.12
CA PRO A 347 -34.18 4.27 -4.70
C PRO A 347 -34.89 5.09 -5.78
N THR A 348 -35.95 5.80 -5.41
CA THR A 348 -36.46 6.96 -6.15
C THR A 348 -35.67 8.20 -5.73
N PRO A 349 -35.22 9.07 -6.66
CA PRO A 349 -34.50 10.29 -6.29
C PRO A 349 -35.44 11.50 -6.19
N SER A 350 -35.43 12.18 -5.05
CA SER A 350 -35.74 13.60 -4.96
C SER A 350 -34.49 14.40 -5.33
N MET A 351 -34.56 15.21 -6.39
CA MET A 351 -33.42 16.01 -6.87
C MET A 351 -33.18 17.26 -6.02
N SER A 352 -31.94 17.42 -5.57
CA SER A 352 -31.33 18.67 -5.04
C SER A 352 -30.92 19.60 -6.20
N PRO A 353 -30.67 20.92 -5.97
CA PRO A 353 -30.25 21.82 -7.03
C PRO A 353 -28.81 21.52 -7.50
N VAL A 354 -28.61 21.69 -8.81
CA VAL A 354 -27.41 21.28 -9.57
C VAL A 354 -26.31 22.35 -9.48
N PRO A 355 -25.04 21.99 -9.18
CA PRO A 355 -23.91 22.91 -9.26
C PRO A 355 -23.60 23.38 -10.69
N SER A 356 -23.04 24.57 -10.86
CA SER A 356 -22.77 25.25 -12.14
C SER A 356 -21.76 24.58 -13.09
N GLU A 357 -21.26 23.39 -12.76
CA GLU A 357 -20.27 22.62 -13.54
C GLU A 357 -20.89 21.51 -14.39
N TYR A 358 -22.20 21.26 -14.29
CA TYR A 358 -22.86 20.14 -14.98
C TYR A 358 -23.68 20.62 -16.19
N PHE A 359 -23.59 19.89 -17.31
CA PHE A 359 -24.45 20.11 -18.47
C PHE A 359 -25.63 19.14 -18.47
N LEU A 360 -26.82 19.67 -18.80
CA LEU A 360 -28.06 18.91 -18.94
C LEU A 360 -28.26 18.51 -20.40
N THR A 361 -28.06 17.23 -20.71
CA THR A 361 -28.41 16.69 -22.04
C THR A 361 -29.77 16.01 -21.98
N LYS A 362 -30.68 16.43 -22.86
CA LYS A 362 -32.01 15.84 -23.02
C LYS A 362 -32.00 14.90 -24.22
N LEU A 363 -32.11 13.60 -23.96
CA LEU A 363 -32.27 12.60 -25.01
C LEU A 363 -33.76 12.39 -25.24
N ILE A 364 -34.18 12.55 -26.49
CA ILE A 364 -35.56 12.29 -26.93
C ILE A 364 -35.56 10.96 -27.67
N SER A 365 -36.19 9.94 -27.08
CA SER A 365 -36.35 8.63 -27.70
C SER A 365 -37.79 8.43 -28.13
N ASP A 366 -37.99 7.88 -29.33
CA ASP A 366 -39.31 7.55 -29.87
C ASP A 366 -39.87 6.22 -29.32
N ARG A 367 -39.16 5.57 -28.37
CA ARG A 367 -39.57 4.34 -27.65
C ARG A 367 -39.07 4.30 -26.20
N PRO A 368 -39.75 3.58 -25.28
CA PRO A 368 -39.34 3.45 -23.88
C PRO A 368 -38.09 2.57 -23.72
N VAL A 369 -37.04 3.12 -23.11
CA VAL A 369 -35.81 2.39 -22.73
C VAL A 369 -36.09 1.61 -21.43
N LYS A 370 -35.91 0.29 -21.43
CA LYS A 370 -36.20 -0.54 -20.23
C LYS A 370 -35.04 -0.57 -19.22
N THR A 371 -33.79 -0.47 -19.69
CA THR A 371 -32.61 -0.58 -18.82
C THR A 371 -31.47 0.32 -19.31
N ALA A 372 -30.83 1.03 -18.38
CA ALA A 372 -29.63 1.84 -18.64
C ALA A 372 -28.44 1.30 -17.85
N CYS A 373 -27.27 1.27 -18.47
CA CYS A 373 -26.02 0.82 -17.86
C CYS A 373 -24.95 1.91 -17.96
N ALA A 374 -24.23 2.15 -16.88
CA ALA A 374 -23.09 3.05 -16.85
C ALA A 374 -21.78 2.25 -16.89
N ALA A 375 -20.90 2.55 -17.84
CA ALA A 375 -19.59 1.89 -17.97
C ALA A 375 -18.47 2.93 -18.01
N LYS A 376 -17.33 2.66 -17.37
CA LYS A 376 -16.16 3.53 -17.45
C LYS A 376 -14.91 2.71 -17.71
N ARG A 377 -14.09 3.14 -18.66
CA ARG A 377 -12.71 2.66 -18.81
C ARG A 377 -11.77 3.75 -18.28
N PRO A 378 -11.05 3.54 -17.18
CA PRO A 378 -10.04 4.49 -16.72
C PRO A 378 -8.97 4.78 -17.79
N PRO A 379 -8.38 5.99 -17.85
CA PRO A 379 -7.41 6.36 -18.89
C PRO A 379 -6.14 5.49 -18.86
N VAL A 380 -5.75 5.03 -17.67
CA VAL A 380 -4.56 4.17 -17.44
C VAL A 380 -4.84 2.69 -17.78
N TYR A 381 -6.13 2.30 -17.90
CA TYR A 381 -6.50 0.92 -18.13
C TYR A 381 -6.33 0.52 -19.61
N ARG A 382 -5.48 -0.48 -19.84
CA ARG A 382 -5.10 -0.95 -21.18
C ARG A 382 -6.29 -1.39 -22.02
N LEU A 383 -6.34 -0.91 -23.26
CA LEU A 383 -7.45 -1.16 -24.19
C LEU A 383 -7.57 -2.63 -24.59
N ASP A 384 -6.45 -3.33 -24.74
CA ASP A 384 -6.41 -4.74 -25.14
C ASP A 384 -6.92 -5.70 -24.05
N LEU A 385 -6.85 -5.29 -22.77
CA LEU A 385 -7.47 -6.01 -21.65
C LEU A 385 -8.96 -5.65 -21.49
N PHE A 386 -9.33 -4.43 -21.87
CA PHE A 386 -10.70 -3.94 -21.76
C PHE A 386 -11.65 -4.54 -22.82
N LEU A 387 -11.20 -4.63 -24.08
CA LEU A 387 -12.05 -5.08 -25.19
C LEU A 387 -12.66 -6.47 -24.97
N PRO A 388 -11.93 -7.51 -24.52
CA PRO A 388 -12.52 -8.82 -24.26
C PRO A 388 -13.60 -8.81 -23.15
N MET A 389 -13.43 -7.95 -22.14
CA MET A 389 -14.42 -7.77 -21.07
C MET A 389 -15.67 -7.05 -21.59
N LEU A 390 -15.48 -6.01 -22.40
CA LEU A 390 -16.57 -5.30 -23.05
C LEU A 390 -17.36 -6.23 -23.98
N GLU A 391 -16.69 -7.06 -24.78
CA GLU A 391 -17.36 -8.03 -25.65
C GLU A 391 -18.23 -9.01 -24.86
N ARG A 392 -17.74 -9.54 -23.72
CA ARG A 392 -18.54 -10.42 -22.85
C ARG A 392 -19.78 -9.72 -22.32
N LEU A 393 -19.63 -8.50 -21.83
CA LEU A 393 -20.76 -7.69 -21.36
C LEU A 393 -21.80 -7.47 -22.48
N LEU A 394 -21.37 -7.13 -23.69
CA LEU A 394 -22.27 -6.89 -24.82
C LEU A 394 -22.99 -8.18 -25.28
N VAL A 395 -22.35 -9.34 -25.17
CA VAL A 395 -22.99 -10.65 -25.40
C VAL A 395 -24.08 -10.91 -24.37
N GLU A 396 -23.78 -10.77 -23.07
CA GLU A 396 -24.75 -10.98 -21.99
C GLU A 396 -25.96 -10.04 -22.11
N LEU A 397 -25.69 -8.77 -22.41
CA LEU A 397 -26.76 -7.78 -22.62
C LEU A 397 -27.63 -8.13 -23.83
N ARG A 398 -27.04 -8.64 -24.91
CA ARG A 398 -27.82 -9.09 -26.08
C ARG A 398 -28.65 -10.33 -25.78
N GLU A 399 -28.09 -11.30 -25.05
CA GLU A 399 -28.77 -12.55 -24.67
C GLU A 399 -29.95 -12.29 -23.71
N SER A 400 -29.89 -11.22 -22.93
CA SER A 400 -30.99 -10.83 -22.04
C SER A 400 -32.25 -10.29 -22.76
N GLY A 401 -32.18 -10.01 -24.07
CA GLY A 401 -33.34 -9.71 -24.92
C GLY A 401 -34.06 -8.39 -24.64
N SER A 402 -33.45 -7.44 -23.92
CA SER A 402 -34.03 -6.12 -23.61
C SER A 402 -33.38 -4.98 -24.40
N ASP A 403 -34.09 -3.86 -24.60
CA ASP A 403 -33.51 -2.66 -25.19
C ASP A 403 -32.64 -1.93 -24.15
N TYR A 404 -31.36 -1.72 -24.47
CA TYR A 404 -30.38 -1.13 -23.56
C TYR A 404 -29.85 0.20 -24.08
N VAL A 405 -29.60 1.11 -23.14
CA VAL A 405 -28.71 2.25 -23.36
C VAL A 405 -27.49 2.12 -22.47
N ILE A 406 -26.31 2.12 -23.07
CA ILE A 406 -25.02 2.09 -22.38
C ILE A 406 -24.42 3.49 -22.47
N MET A 407 -24.06 4.03 -21.32
CA MET A 407 -23.53 5.38 -21.18
C MET A 407 -22.18 5.28 -20.49
N GLY A 408 -21.16 5.94 -21.03
CA GLY A 408 -19.85 5.77 -20.44
C GLY A 408 -18.75 6.66 -20.95
N ASP A 409 -17.76 6.85 -20.09
CA ASP A 409 -16.48 7.41 -20.47
C ASP A 409 -15.50 6.27 -20.74
N PHE A 410 -15.17 6.09 -22.01
CA PHE A 410 -14.26 5.06 -22.45
C PHE A 410 -12.85 5.60 -22.72
N ASN A 411 -12.57 6.88 -22.42
CA ASN A 411 -11.30 7.55 -22.60
C ASN A 411 -10.67 7.30 -23.99
N GLN A 412 -11.49 7.19 -25.03
CA GLN A 412 -11.04 6.92 -26.40
C GLN A 412 -11.13 8.20 -27.24
N ASN A 413 -10.00 8.61 -27.79
CA ASN A 413 -9.95 9.74 -28.72
C ASN A 413 -10.39 9.31 -30.12
N ILE A 414 -11.70 9.43 -30.39
CA ILE A 414 -12.29 9.08 -31.69
C ILE A 414 -11.77 9.99 -32.82
N LEU A 415 -11.28 11.20 -32.50
CA LEU A 415 -10.79 12.17 -33.48
C LEU A 415 -9.39 11.83 -34.03
N GLU A 416 -8.59 11.05 -33.29
CA GLU A 416 -7.29 10.54 -33.74
C GLU A 416 -7.41 9.19 -34.49
N GLY A 417 -8.63 8.77 -34.84
CA GLY A 417 -8.86 7.54 -35.62
C GLY A 417 -8.86 6.25 -34.80
N HIS A 418 -8.82 6.35 -33.46
CA HIS A 418 -8.98 5.19 -32.58
C HIS A 418 -10.47 4.80 -32.47
N LEU A 419 -10.90 3.87 -33.32
CA LEU A 419 -12.30 3.42 -33.41
C LEU A 419 -12.57 2.08 -32.71
N SER A 420 -11.62 1.52 -31.95
CA SER A 420 -11.72 0.14 -31.47
C SER A 420 -12.94 -0.13 -30.56
N ILE A 421 -13.35 0.84 -29.73
CA ILE A 421 -14.52 0.67 -28.84
C ILE A 421 -15.80 0.91 -29.66
N LEU A 422 -15.82 1.92 -30.52
CA LEU A 422 -16.92 2.14 -31.46
C LEU A 422 -17.19 0.90 -32.33
N ASN A 423 -16.14 0.34 -32.93
CA ASN A 423 -16.23 -0.86 -33.77
C ASN A 423 -16.72 -2.06 -32.97
N CYS A 424 -16.29 -2.19 -31.70
CA CYS A 424 -16.80 -3.21 -30.78
C CYS A 424 -18.31 -3.05 -30.57
N PHE A 425 -18.80 -1.87 -30.18
CA PHE A 425 -20.24 -1.65 -30.01
C PHE A 425 -21.05 -1.91 -31.30
N GLN A 426 -20.57 -1.42 -32.45
CA GLN A 426 -21.22 -1.63 -33.75
C GLN A 426 -21.26 -3.10 -34.17
N LYS A 427 -20.19 -3.87 -33.89
CA LYS A 427 -20.14 -5.33 -34.13
C LYS A 427 -21.26 -6.07 -33.41
N PHE A 428 -21.69 -5.57 -32.25
CA PHE A 428 -22.81 -6.13 -31.48
C PHE A 428 -24.16 -5.44 -31.73
N GLY A 429 -24.24 -4.55 -32.73
CA GLY A 429 -25.50 -3.92 -33.17
C GLY A 429 -25.87 -2.64 -32.42
N PHE A 430 -25.00 -2.13 -31.55
CA PHE A 430 -25.25 -0.88 -30.84
C PHE A 430 -24.98 0.34 -31.75
N GLN A 431 -25.88 1.33 -31.70
CA GLN A 431 -25.79 2.59 -32.41
C GLN A 431 -25.40 3.73 -31.46
N GLN A 432 -24.47 4.57 -31.89
CA GLN A 432 -24.07 5.76 -31.15
C GLN A 432 -25.14 6.85 -31.28
N LEU A 433 -25.66 7.32 -30.14
CA LEU A 433 -26.72 8.33 -30.09
C LEU A 433 -26.22 9.77 -30.00
N VAL A 434 -25.03 9.99 -29.41
CA VAL A 434 -24.44 11.32 -29.25
C VAL A 434 -23.24 11.46 -30.16
N GLN A 435 -23.30 12.42 -31.09
CA GLN A 435 -22.24 12.71 -32.06
C GLN A 435 -21.59 14.09 -31.87
N HIS A 436 -21.98 14.82 -30.81
CA HIS A 436 -21.48 16.17 -30.49
C HIS A 436 -20.55 16.16 -29.27
N TYR A 437 -19.63 17.13 -29.22
CA TYR A 437 -18.56 17.25 -28.22
C TYR A 437 -19.09 17.52 -26.80
N THR A 438 -18.39 16.99 -25.79
CA THR A 438 -18.61 17.28 -24.37
C THR A 438 -17.34 17.92 -23.77
N THR A 439 -17.50 18.98 -23.00
CA THR A 439 -16.59 20.14 -22.79
C THR A 439 -15.31 19.93 -21.96
N GLU A 440 -14.42 18.98 -22.31
CA GLU A 440 -13.00 19.08 -21.93
C GLU A 440 -12.11 18.97 -23.18
N GLY A 441 -11.39 20.06 -23.51
CA GLY A 441 -10.35 20.07 -24.53
C GLY A 441 -10.77 19.76 -25.98
N CYS A 442 -12.06 19.86 -26.33
CA CYS A 442 -12.64 19.42 -27.61
C CYS A 442 -12.62 17.89 -27.84
N PHE A 443 -12.47 17.08 -26.78
CA PHE A 443 -12.54 15.62 -26.86
C PHE A 443 -13.97 15.10 -26.60
N MET A 444 -14.35 13.96 -27.20
CA MET A 444 -15.60 13.27 -26.84
C MET A 444 -15.34 12.39 -25.62
N VAL A 445 -15.76 12.84 -24.42
CA VAL A 445 -15.48 12.15 -23.15
C VAL A 445 -16.62 11.21 -22.74
N ALA A 446 -17.88 11.54 -23.07
CA ALA A 446 -19.04 10.69 -22.76
C ALA A 446 -19.72 10.19 -24.05
N ILE A 447 -19.84 8.86 -24.22
CA ILE A 447 -20.49 8.26 -25.39
C ILE A 447 -21.70 7.44 -24.94
N ILE A 448 -22.79 7.58 -25.69
CA ILE A 448 -24.06 6.88 -25.43
C ILE A 448 -24.35 5.96 -26.60
N TYR A 449 -24.50 4.67 -26.30
CA TYR A 449 -24.78 3.59 -27.25
C TYR A 449 -26.13 2.96 -26.96
N ARG A 450 -26.91 2.65 -28.00
CA ARG A 450 -28.23 2.02 -27.89
C ARG A 450 -28.31 0.75 -28.73
N LEU A 451 -28.90 -0.30 -28.18
CA LEU A 451 -29.26 -1.50 -28.91
C LEU A 451 -30.78 -1.61 -29.04
N ASP A 452 -31.29 -1.69 -30.27
CA ASP A 452 -32.72 -1.86 -30.58
C ASP A 452 -32.99 -3.29 -31.05
N LEU A 453 -33.71 -4.08 -30.24
CA LEU A 453 -33.93 -5.50 -30.50
C LEU A 453 -35.29 -5.82 -31.15
N GLN A 454 -36.19 -4.84 -31.36
CA GLN A 454 -37.49 -5.08 -32.02
C GLN A 454 -37.86 -4.01 -33.07
N LYS A 455 -38.33 -4.42 -34.25
CA LYS A 455 -38.69 -3.51 -35.37
C LYS A 455 -40.18 -3.20 -35.57
N ASN A 456 -41.11 -3.79 -34.82
CA ASN A 456 -42.52 -3.85 -35.28
C ASN A 456 -43.61 -3.13 -34.46
N ASP A 457 -43.32 -2.44 -33.36
CA ASP A 457 -44.37 -1.68 -32.65
C ASP A 457 -44.35 -0.17 -32.99
N PRO A 458 -45.52 0.46 -33.21
CA PRO A 458 -45.62 1.89 -33.52
C PRO A 458 -45.20 2.72 -32.30
N PRO A 459 -44.61 3.91 -32.53
CA PRO A 459 -44.05 4.73 -31.47
C PRO A 459 -45.17 5.24 -30.55
N THR A 460 -45.19 4.76 -29.30
CA THR A 460 -46.04 5.30 -28.25
C THR A 460 -45.15 6.03 -27.24
N GLU A 461 -45.44 7.33 -27.11
CA GLU A 461 -44.85 8.35 -26.25
C GLU A 461 -43.33 8.56 -26.31
N LYS A 462 -42.96 9.82 -26.61
CA LYS A 462 -41.59 10.30 -26.50
C LYS A 462 -41.18 10.36 -25.04
N VAL A 463 -40.24 9.52 -24.63
CA VAL A 463 -39.66 9.55 -23.28
C VAL A 463 -38.51 10.57 -23.28
N SER A 464 -38.61 11.56 -22.40
CA SER A 464 -37.57 12.55 -22.14
C SER A 464 -36.66 12.05 -21.03
N ILE A 465 -35.42 11.70 -21.37
CA ILE A 465 -34.41 11.36 -20.37
C ILE A 465 -33.53 12.61 -20.18
N THR A 466 -33.53 13.15 -18.97
CA THR A 466 -32.77 14.34 -18.60
C THR A 466 -31.60 13.92 -17.73
N MET A 467 -30.38 14.19 -18.16
CA MET A 467 -29.17 13.71 -17.48
C MET A 467 -28.19 14.82 -17.13
N LEU A 468 -27.55 14.64 -15.98
CA LEU A 468 -26.45 15.47 -15.49
C LEU A 468 -25.12 14.84 -15.91
N LEU A 469 -24.40 15.50 -16.80
CA LEU A 469 -23.04 15.15 -17.19
C LEU A 469 -22.08 16.13 -16.50
N ARG A 470 -21.03 15.59 -15.88
CA ARG A 470 -19.99 16.38 -15.23
C ARG A 470 -19.03 16.95 -16.27
#